data_AF-A0A1H4J8N0-F1
#
_entry.id   AF-A0A1H4J8N0-F1
#
_cell.length_a   1.000
_cell.length_b   1.000
_cell.length_c   1.000
_cell.angle_alpha   90.00
_cell.angle_beta   90.00
_cell.angle_gamma   90.00
#
_symmetry.space_group_name_H-M   'P 1'
#
loop_
_entity.id
_entity.type
_entity.pdbx_description
1 polymer ?
#
loop_
_entity_poly.entity_id
_entity_poly.type
_entity_poly.pdbx_seq_one_letter_code
_entity_poly.pdbx_strand_id
1 'polypeptide(L)' 'MIEHFFQCPYCWQDISMLLDSSITHQSYIEDCENCCNPIQIEMSFTDTV' A
#
# COMPACT_ATOMS: atom_id res chain seq x y z
N MET A 1 3.03 -7.47 -10.00
CA MET A 1 2.02 -6.95 -9.04
C MET A 1 1.86 -7.96 -7.93
N ILE A 2 2.03 -7.52 -6.69
CA ILE A 2 1.98 -8.30 -5.45
C ILE A 2 0.85 -7.72 -4.62
N GLU A 3 -0.10 -8.55 -4.21
CA GLU A 3 -1.17 -8.13 -3.32
C GLU A 3 -0.67 -8.12 -1.87
N HIS A 4 -0.90 -7.01 -1.17
CA HIS A 4 -0.50 -6.84 0.22
C HIS A 4 -1.69 -6.39 1.06
N PHE A 5 -1.90 -7.09 2.18
CA PHE A 5 -2.99 -6.81 3.12
C PHE A 5 -2.45 -6.09 4.34
N PHE A 6 -3.11 -5.01 4.73
CA PHE A 6 -2.80 -4.27 5.94
C PHE A 6 -4.04 -3.59 6.49
N GLN A 7 -3.94 -3.10 7.71
CA GLN A 7 -5.05 -2.43 8.38
C GLN A 7 -5.03 -0.93 8.12
N CYS A 8 -6.15 -0.37 7.68
CA CYS A 8 -6.30 1.07 7.47
C CYS A 8 -6.14 1.84 8.81
N PRO A 9 -5.27 2.86 8.88
CA PRO A 9 -5.05 3.62 10.13
C PRO A 9 -6.26 4.48 10.55
N TYR A 10 -7.20 4.73 9.63
CA TYR A 10 -8.38 5.56 9.87
C TYR A 10 -9.59 4.77 10.39
N CYS A 11 -9.99 3.71 9.68
CA CYS A 11 -11.20 2.95 9.98
C CYS A 11 -10.93 1.55 10.55
N TRP A 12 -9.66 1.15 10.64
CA TRP A 12 -9.23 -0.12 11.24
C TRP A 12 -9.80 -1.36 10.55
N GLN A 13 -10.18 -1.21 9.29
CA GLN A 13 -10.58 -2.32 8.43
C GLN A 13 -9.35 -2.89 7.72
N ASP A 14 -9.37 -4.19 7.45
CA ASP A 14 -8.38 -4.83 6.59
C ASP A 14 -8.65 -4.43 5.15
N ILE A 15 -7.62 -3.89 4.49
CA ILE A 15 -7.64 -3.47 3.09
C ILE A 15 -6.50 -4.15 2.33
N SER A 16 -6.67 -4.29 1.02
CA SER A 16 -5.67 -4.86 0.12
C SER A 16 -5.17 -3.82 -0.87
N MET A 17 -3.88 -3.83 -1.16
CA MET A 17 -3.28 -3.00 -2.20
C MET A 17 -2.38 -3.81 -3.13
N LEU A 18 -2.37 -3.43 -4.41
CA LEU A 18 -1.51 -4.04 -5.43
C LEU A 18 -0.21 -3.25 -5.54
N LEU A 19 0.89 -3.88 -5.14
CA LEU A 19 2.22 -3.30 -5.17
C LEU A 19 2.98 -3.76 -6.43
N ASP A 20 3.60 -2.84 -7.16
CA ASP A 20 4.38 -3.20 -8.36
C ASP A 20 5.87 -3.38 -8.05
N SER A 21 6.35 -4.62 -8.04
CA SER A 21 7.78 -4.96 -7.88
C SER A 21 8.70 -4.43 -8.99
N SER A 22 8.15 -3.91 -10.08
CA SER A 22 8.93 -3.32 -11.17
C SER A 22 9.58 -1.98 -10.77
N ILE A 23 9.06 -1.30 -9.75
CA ILE A 23 9.56 -0.01 -9.28
C ILE A 23 10.15 -0.18 -7.88
N THR A 24 11.46 0.05 -7.75
CA THR A 24 12.20 -0.17 -6.51
C THR A 24 11.70 0.67 -5.34
N HIS A 25 11.36 1.94 -5.56
CA HIS A 25 10.85 2.85 -4.53
C HIS A 25 9.60 3.53 -5.06
N GLN A 26 8.50 3.44 -4.29
CA GLN A 26 7.21 4.02 -4.66
C GLN A 26 6.68 4.83 -3.48
N SER A 27 6.25 6.05 -3.79
CA SER A 27 5.55 6.93 -2.86
C SER A 27 4.35 7.50 -3.57
N TYR A 28 3.16 7.19 -3.07
CA TYR A 28 1.90 7.61 -3.65
C TYR A 28 0.82 7.69 -2.57
N ILE A 29 -0.30 8.32 -2.92
CA ILE A 29 -1.46 8.45 -2.03
C ILE A 29 -2.58 7.63 -2.66
N GLU A 30 -3.17 6.75 -1.86
CA GLU A 30 -4.38 6.02 -2.23
C GLU A 30 -5.44 6.14 -1.15
N ASP A 31 -6.70 6.20 -1.58
CA ASP A 31 -7.82 6.27 -0.67
C ASP A 31 -8.18 4.88 -0.14
N CYS A 32 -8.52 4.80 1.15
CA CYS A 32 -9.04 3.57 1.73
C CYS A 32 -10.36 3.16 1.07
N GLU A 33 -10.48 1.90 0.64
CA GLU A 33 -11.68 1.36 -0.03
C GLU A 33 -12.95 1.40 0.84
N ASN A 34 -12.79 1.45 2.17
CA ASN A 34 -13.91 1.37 3.12
C ASN A 34 -14.33 2.75 3.63
N CYS A 35 -13.38 3.66 3.86
CA CYS A 35 -13.65 4.96 4.48
C CYS A 35 -13.25 6.17 3.65
N CYS A 36 -12.73 5.98 2.43
CA CYS A 36 -12.33 7.02 1.49
C CYS A 36 -11.41 8.11 2.09
N ASN A 37 -10.58 7.73 3.07
CA ASN A 37 -9.56 8.62 3.63
C ASN A 37 -8.24 8.39 2.90
N PRO A 38 -7.51 9.46 2.53
CA PRO A 38 -6.25 9.34 1.81
C PRO A 38 -5.17 8.75 2.72
N ILE A 39 -4.56 7.65 2.29
CA ILE A 39 -3.43 6.98 2.93
C ILE A 39 -2.20 7.27 2.08
N GLN A 40 -1.18 7.90 2.68
CA GLN A 40 0.13 8.00 2.05
C GLN A 40 0.89 6.70 2.25
N ILE A 41 1.31 6.10 1.15
CA ILE A 41 2.04 4.83 1.11
C ILE A 41 3.46 5.12 0.64
N GLU A 42 4.42 4.62 1.40
CA GLU A 42 5.83 4.66 1.02
C GLU A 42 6.39 3.25 1.18
N MET A 43 6.94 2.72 0.10
CA MET A 43 7.41 1.35 0.06
C MET A 43 8.68 1.22 -0.79
N SER A 44 9.52 0.24 -0.45
CA SER A 44 10.74 -0.06 -1.18
C SER A 44 10.94 -1.57 -1.30
N PHE A 45 11.20 -2.05 -2.52
CA PHE A 45 11.63 -3.43 -2.74
C PHE A 45 13.12 -3.54 -2.49
N THR A 46 13.50 -4.42 -1.57
CA THR A 46 14.90 -4.77 -1.33
C THR A 46 15.18 -6.07 -2.04
N ASP A 47 16.01 -6.04 -3.10
CA ASP A 47 16.54 -7.25 -3.72
C ASP A 47 17.70 -7.75 -2.84
N THR A 48 17.41 -8.64 -1.90
CA THR A 48 18.46 -9.37 -1.18
C THR A 48 18.98 -10.49 -2.07
N VAL A 49 20.12 -10.23 -2.72
CA VAL A 49 20.99 -11.24 -3.36
C VAL A 49 21.61 -12.19 -2.34
#